data_AF-A0A2V9V335-F1
#
_entry.id   AF-A0A2V9V335-F1
#
_cell.length_a   1.000
_cell.length_b   1.000
_cell.length_c   1.000
_cell.angle_alpha   90.00
_cell.angle_beta   90.00
_cell.angle_gamma   90.00
#
_symmetry.space_group_name_H-M   'P 1'
#
loop_
_entity.id
_entity.type
_entity.pdbx_description
1 polymer ?
#
loop_
_entity_poly.entity_id
_entity_poly.type
_entity_poly.pdbx_seq_one_letter_code
_entity_poly.pdbx_strand_id
1 'polypeptide(L)'
;VVAKLRRREPDAIIFDRYSYDELATLRLDSKLVRLYAWLLMKLIPQPDIAYVLDAEPETAHRRKPEYPVDFLYRYRHAYLSLGSLAHMAIIDPGNPEEVQRNIRERLRASCQERKNGSALSRRVSTLGI
;
A
#
# COMPACT_ATOMS: atom_id res chain seq x y z
N VAL A 1 13.81 -4.59 -10.28
CA VAL A 1 13.05 -5.87 -10.21
C VAL A 1 11.65 -5.75 -10.82
N VAL A 2 10.83 -4.79 -10.39
CA VAL A 2 9.45 -4.58 -10.91
C VAL A 2 9.38 -4.50 -12.45
N ALA A 3 10.26 -3.72 -13.09
CA ALA A 3 10.28 -3.60 -14.56
C ALA A 3 10.58 -4.93 -15.28
N LYS A 4 11.38 -5.82 -14.66
CA LYS A 4 11.69 -7.14 -15.22
C LYS A 4 10.52 -8.11 -15.05
N LEU A 5 9.77 -8.02 -13.95
CA LEU A 5 8.57 -8.82 -13.71
C LEU A 5 7.41 -8.40 -14.63
N ARG A 6 7.23 -7.09 -14.86
CA ARG A 6 6.22 -6.58 -15.81
C ARG A 6 6.39 -7.15 -17.22
N ARG A 7 7.63 -7.36 -17.68
CA ARG A 7 7.93 -7.97 -18.98
C ARG A 7 7.50 -9.43 -19.12
N ARG A 8 7.20 -10.11 -18.00
CA ARG A 8 6.70 -11.48 -17.98
C ARG A 8 5.17 -11.56 -17.95
N GLU A 9 4.50 -10.41 -18.00
CA GLU A 9 3.03 -10.29 -17.99
C GLU A 9 2.32 -11.16 -16.94
N PRO A 10 2.74 -11.14 -15.66
CA PRO A 10 2.04 -11.87 -14.61
C PRO A 10 0.65 -11.26 -14.36
N ASP A 11 -0.33 -12.10 -14.02
CA ASP A 11 -1.69 -11.66 -13.66
C ASP A 11 -1.71 -10.78 -12.40
N ALA A 12 -0.81 -11.06 -11.45
CA ALA A 12 -0.64 -10.26 -10.22
C ALA A 12 0.80 -10.37 -9.68
N ILE A 13 1.27 -9.30 -9.04
CA ILE A 13 2.53 -9.28 -8.29
C ILE A 13 2.22 -8.79 -6.88
N ILE A 14 2.55 -9.60 -5.88
CA ILE A 14 2.31 -9.30 -4.46
C ILE A 14 3.66 -9.02 -3.80
N PHE A 15 3.74 -7.92 -3.07
CA PHE A 15 4.91 -7.56 -2.26
C PHE A 15 4.51 -7.57 -0.79
N ASP A 16 5.18 -8.41 0.02
CA ASP A 16 5.14 -8.30 1.48
C ASP A 16 6.19 -7.26 1.89
N ARG A 17 5.72 -6.04 2.17
CA ARG A 17 6.49 -4.80 2.29
C ARG A 17 7.06 -4.30 0.97
N TYR A 18 6.99 -2.99 0.79
CA TYR A 18 7.54 -2.29 -0.36
C TYR A 18 8.40 -1.12 0.14
N SER A 19 8.93 -0.31 -0.77
CA SER A 19 9.80 0.84 -0.44
C SER A 19 9.19 1.86 0.54
N TYR A 20 7.91 1.73 0.86
CA TYR A 20 7.23 2.50 1.89
C TYR A 20 7.71 2.22 3.33
N ASP A 21 8.28 1.06 3.62
CA ASP A 21 8.78 0.71 4.97
C ASP A 21 9.97 1.61 5.37
N GLU A 22 10.87 1.86 4.40
CA GLU A 22 11.99 2.81 4.54
C GLU A 22 11.48 4.24 4.75
N LEU A 23 10.40 4.63 4.05
CA LEU A 23 9.79 5.95 4.20
C LEU A 23 9.06 6.10 5.54
N ALA A 24 8.42 5.05 6.04
CA ALA A 24 7.76 5.04 7.34
C ALA A 24 8.77 5.12 8.50
N THR A 25 10.02 4.71 8.27
CA THR A 25 11.12 4.87 9.23
C THR A 25 11.63 6.31 9.29
N LEU A 26 11.40 7.12 8.24
CA LEU A 26 11.76 8.54 8.24
C LEU A 26 10.80 9.33 9.15
N ARG A 27 11.37 10.28 9.90
CA ARG A 27 10.56 11.23 10.69
C ARG A 27 9.91 12.23 9.72
N LEU A 28 8.63 12.02 9.44
CA LEU A 28 7.81 12.88 8.56
C LEU A 28 7.34 14.17 9.25
N ASP A 29 7.99 14.58 10.34
CA ASP A 29 7.70 15.78 11.12
C ASP A 29 8.17 17.06 10.40
N SER A 30 9.27 16.98 9.65
CA SER A 30 9.79 18.10 8.87
C SER A 30 9.20 18.18 7.45
N LYS A 31 8.87 19.40 7.00
CA LYS A 31 8.39 19.67 5.63
C LYS A 31 9.40 19.25 4.56
N LEU A 32 10.71 19.37 4.84
CA LEU A 32 11.76 18.95 3.91
C LEU A 32 11.78 17.43 3.73
N VAL A 33 11.61 16.68 4.83
CA VAL A 33 11.55 15.21 4.79
C VAL A 33 10.29 14.74 4.06
N ARG A 34 9.16 15.42 4.26
CA ARG A 34 7.93 15.16 3.48
C ARG A 34 8.12 15.39 1.98
N LEU A 35 8.79 16.48 1.60
CA LEU A 35 9.09 16.76 0.19
C LEU A 35 10.02 15.69 -0.39
N TYR A 36 11.04 15.27 0.35
CA TYR A 36 11.94 14.18 -0.04
C TYR A 36 11.19 12.85 -0.22
N ALA A 37 10.34 12.47 0.74
CA ALA A 37 9.50 11.28 0.64
C ALA A 37 8.58 11.34 -0.59
N TRP A 38 7.97 12.50 -0.85
CA TRP A 38 7.13 12.70 -2.03
C TRP A 38 7.90 12.57 -3.35
N LEU A 39 9.12 13.12 -3.43
CA LEU A 39 9.98 12.96 -4.62
C LEU A 39 10.35 11.49 -4.85
N LEU A 40 10.71 10.75 -3.78
CA LEU A 40 11.00 9.32 -3.88
C LEU A 40 9.76 8.53 -4.36
N MET A 41 8.58 8.83 -3.83
CA MET A 41 7.34 8.18 -4.27
C MET A 41 7.00 8.42 -5.75
N LYS A 42 7.49 9.51 -6.35
CA LYS A 42 7.35 9.75 -7.78
C LYS A 42 8.35 8.96 -8.63
N LEU A 43 9.49 8.61 -8.05
CA LEU A 43 10.54 7.85 -8.74
C LEU A 43 10.31 6.34 -8.66
N ILE A 44 9.75 5.86 -7.55
CA ILE A 44 9.48 4.45 -7.32
C ILE A 44 8.22 4.02 -8.10
N PRO A 45 8.20 2.82 -8.72
CA PRO A 45 6.99 2.31 -9.36
C PRO A 45 5.84 2.26 -8.37
N GLN A 46 4.74 2.94 -8.68
CA GLN A 46 3.56 2.92 -7.82
C GLN A 46 2.78 1.62 -8.01
N PRO A 47 2.45 0.90 -6.92
CA PRO A 47 1.59 -0.28 -7.01
C PRO A 47 0.17 0.16 -7.38
N ASP A 48 -0.56 -0.73 -8.07
CA ASP A 48 -1.96 -0.48 -8.41
C ASP A 48 -2.84 -0.43 -7.16
N ILE A 49 -2.48 -1.20 -6.14
CA ILE A 49 -3.14 -1.25 -4.85
C ILE A 49 -2.08 -1.40 -3.76
N ALA A 50 -2.18 -0.60 -2.71
CA ALA A 50 -1.34 -0.70 -1.52
C ALA A 50 -2.22 -0.78 -0.28
N TYR A 51 -1.87 -1.68 0.64
CA TYR A 51 -2.59 -1.88 1.89
C TYR A 51 -1.68 -1.58 3.07
N VAL A 52 -2.21 -0.86 4.07
CA VAL A 52 -1.61 -0.72 5.39
C VAL A 52 -2.44 -1.56 6.35
N LEU A 53 -1.84 -2.61 6.89
CA LEU A 53 -2.49 -3.43 7.92
C LEU A 53 -2.29 -2.73 9.26
N ASP A 54 -3.35 -2.13 9.79
CA ASP A 54 -3.28 -1.52 11.11
C ASP A 54 -3.33 -2.59 12.20
N ALA A 55 -2.60 -2.35 13.28
CA ALA A 55 -2.53 -3.22 14.43
C ALA A 55 -2.32 -2.38 15.69
N GLU A 56 -2.98 -2.78 16.78
CA GLU A 56 -2.74 -2.16 18.07
C GLU A 56 -1.30 -2.47 18.54
N PRO A 57 -0.47 -1.45 18.85
CA PRO A 57 0.93 -1.63 19.23
C PRO A 57 1.16 -2.63 20.38
N GLU A 58 0.27 -2.61 21.37
CA GLU A 58 0.31 -3.50 22.53
C GLU A 58 0.05 -4.97 22.14
N THR A 59 -0.93 -5.19 21.27
CA THR A 59 -1.25 -6.52 20.74
C THR A 59 -0.16 -7.02 19.79
N ALA A 60 0.44 -6.14 18.98
CA ALA A 60 1.59 -6.47 18.15
C ALA A 60 2.83 -6.85 18.98
N HIS A 61 3.11 -6.10 20.05
CA HIS A 61 4.21 -6.37 20.98
C HIS A 61 4.00 -7.70 21.72
N ARG A 62 2.79 -7.98 22.21
CA ARG A 62 2.44 -9.27 22.84
C ARG A 62 2.68 -10.46 21.93
N ARG A 63 2.43 -10.32 20.62
CA ARG A 63 2.66 -11.37 19.63
C ARG A 63 4.14 -11.57 19.32
N LYS A 64 4.92 -10.48 19.29
CA LYS A 64 6.37 -10.47 19.04
C LYS A 64 7.04 -9.29 19.76
N PRO A 65 7.71 -9.51 20.90
CA PRO A 65 8.34 -8.44 21.66
C PRO A 65 9.72 -8.07 21.07
N GLU A 66 9.76 -7.74 19.78
CA GLU A 66 11.00 -7.38 19.07
C GLU A 66 11.36 -5.89 19.26
N TYR A 67 10.35 -5.04 19.42
CA TYR A 67 10.51 -3.58 19.52
C TYR A 67 9.80 -3.02 20.76
N PRO A 68 10.34 -1.97 21.40
CA PRO A 68 9.63 -1.25 22.45
C PRO A 68 8.28 -0.74 21.96
N VAL A 69 7.28 -0.75 22.84
CA VAL A 69 5.91 -0.35 22.52
C VAL A 69 5.86 1.10 21.99
N ASP A 70 6.65 2.01 22.55
CA ASP A 70 6.76 3.40 22.08
C ASP A 70 7.21 3.52 20.61
N PHE A 71 8.10 2.62 20.17
CA PHE A 71 8.54 2.56 18.79
C PHE A 71 7.39 2.14 17.88
N LEU A 72 6.60 1.14 18.29
CA LEU A 72 5.42 0.66 17.55
C LEU A 72 4.35 1.75 17.41
N TYR A 73 4.13 2.59 18.43
CA TYR A 73 3.24 3.75 18.31
C TYR A 73 3.72 4.74 17.24
N ARG A 74 5.01 5.10 17.25
CA ARG A 74 5.60 6.00 16.26
C ARG A 74 5.51 5.41 14.86
N TYR A 75 5.76 4.12 14.73
CA TYR A 75 5.71 3.39 13.47
C TYR A 75 4.30 3.36 12.88
N ARG A 76 3.29 3.09 13.72
CA ARG A 76 1.88 3.17 13.34
C ARG A 76 1.52 4.56 12.83
N HIS A 77 1.89 5.62 13.55
CA HIS A 77 1.63 7.00 13.11
C HIS A 77 2.30 7.34 11.78
N ALA A 78 3.53 6.89 11.55
CA ALA A 78 4.23 7.11 10.29
C ALA A 78 3.52 6.41 9.12
N TYR A 79 3.07 5.16 9.33
CA TYR A 79 2.33 4.40 8.33
C TYR A 79 0.96 4.99 7.99
N LEU A 80 0.21 5.46 8.99
CA LEU A 80 -1.08 6.11 8.77
C LEU A 80 -0.89 7.44 8.00
N SER A 81 0.14 8.21 8.37
CA SER A 81 0.50 9.44 7.67
C SER A 81 0.90 9.16 6.22
N LEU A 82 1.74 8.16 5.99
CA LEU A 82 2.16 7.74 4.66
C LEU A 82 1.01 7.18 3.83
N GLY A 83 0.09 6.43 4.46
CA GLY A 83 -1.12 5.91 3.82
C GLY A 83 -1.99 7.01 3.24
N SER A 84 -2.16 8.11 3.98
CA SER A 84 -2.86 9.30 3.45
C SER A 84 -2.12 9.94 2.26
N LEU A 85 -0.79 9.99 2.28
CA LEU A 85 0.01 10.64 1.25
C LEU A 85 0.09 9.80 -0.03
N ALA A 86 0.11 8.48 0.11
CA ALA A 86 0.28 7.52 -0.98
C ALA A 86 -1.03 6.83 -1.38
N HIS A 87 -2.17 7.31 -0.87
CA HIS A 87 -3.52 6.79 -1.17
C HIS A 87 -3.65 5.28 -0.90
N MET A 88 -3.02 4.80 0.17
CA MET A 88 -3.09 3.40 0.56
C MET A 88 -4.41 3.11 1.27
N ALA A 89 -4.95 1.91 1.06
CA ALA A 89 -6.10 1.44 1.81
C ALA A 89 -5.66 0.95 3.19
N ILE A 90 -6.14 1.62 4.24
CA ILE A 90 -5.95 1.17 5.62
C ILE A 90 -6.95 0.02 5.87
N ILE A 91 -6.44 -1.09 6.40
CA ILE A 91 -7.24 -2.24 6.82
C ILE A 91 -7.25 -2.24 8.35
N ASP A 92 -8.45 -2.21 8.91
CA ASP A 92 -8.65 -2.18 10.36
C ASP A 92 -8.11 -3.44 11.03
N PRO A 93 -7.65 -3.32 12.29
CA PRO A 93 -7.21 -4.48 13.06
C PRO A 93 -8.38 -5.43 13.31
N GLY A 94 -8.15 -6.72 13.13
CA GLY A 94 -9.15 -7.76 13.35
C GLY A 94 -8.52 -9.14 13.44
N ASN A 95 -9.35 -10.17 13.51
CA ASN A 95 -8.85 -11.54 13.40
C ASN A 95 -8.30 -11.80 11.97
N PRO A 96 -7.36 -12.77 11.81
CA PRO A 96 -6.74 -13.04 10.52
C PRO A 96 -7.75 -13.34 9.39
N GLU A 97 -8.84 -14.03 9.71
CA GLU A 97 -9.87 -14.42 8.75
C GLU A 97 -10.63 -13.21 8.20
N GLU A 98 -10.98 -12.27 9.07
CA GLU A 98 -11.66 -11.02 8.75
C GLU A 98 -10.77 -10.09 7.95
N VAL A 99 -9.52 -9.92 8.36
CA VAL A 99 -8.52 -9.13 7.61
C VAL A 99 -8.33 -9.73 6.22
N GLN A 100 -8.20 -11.05 6.10
CA GLN A 100 -8.09 -11.73 4.82
C GLN A 100 -9.31 -11.50 3.93
N ARG A 101 -10.52 -11.59 4.49
CA ARG A 101 -11.77 -11.33 3.79
C ARG A 101 -11.82 -9.90 3.26
N ASN A 102 -11.51 -8.91 4.10
CA ASN A 102 -11.49 -7.49 3.74
C ASN A 102 -10.50 -7.19 2.61
N ILE A 103 -9.29 -7.77 2.65
CA ILE A 103 -8.30 -7.62 1.59
C ILE A 103 -8.82 -8.22 0.28
N ARG A 104 -9.39 -9.43 0.31
CA ARG A 104 -9.92 -10.10 -0.89
C ARG A 104 -11.07 -9.33 -1.52
N GLU A 105 -11.99 -8.80 -0.71
CA GLU A 105 -13.11 -8.00 -1.19
C GLU A 105 -12.63 -6.73 -1.90
N ARG A 106 -11.69 -5.99 -1.27
CA ARG A 106 -11.08 -4.79 -1.88
C ARG A 106 -10.31 -5.11 -3.16
N LEU A 107 -9.51 -6.18 -3.16
CA LEU A 107 -8.77 -6.60 -4.34
C LEU A 107 -9.71 -6.93 -5.51
N ARG A 108 -10.80 -7.64 -5.25
CA ARG A 108 -11.82 -7.97 -6.26
C ARG A 108 -12.45 -6.71 -6.84
N ALA A 109 -12.82 -5.74 -6.00
CA ALA A 109 -13.39 -4.47 -6.44
C ALA A 109 -12.43 -3.72 -7.38
N SER A 110 -11.17 -3.54 -6.99
CA SER A 110 -10.16 -2.86 -7.81
C SER A 110 -9.86 -3.58 -9.13
N CYS A 111 -9.84 -4.92 -9.13
CA CYS A 111 -9.70 -5.71 -10.36
C CYS A 111 -10.89 -5.51 -11.31
N GLN A 112 -12.11 -5.41 -10.78
CA GLN A 112 -13.32 -5.21 -11.57
C GLN A 112 -13.36 -3.80 -12.19
N GLU A 113 -13.01 -2.78 -11.42
CA GLU A 113 -12.87 -1.40 -11.92
C GLU A 113 -11.85 -1.30 -13.06
N ARG A 114 -10.70 -1.99 -12.94
CA ARG A 114 -9.68 -2.07 -13.99
C ARG A 114 -10.19 -2.76 -15.26
N LYS A 115 -10.90 -3.89 -15.12
CA LYS A 115 -11.51 -4.57 -16.27
C LYS A 115 -12.48 -3.65 -17.00
N ASN A 116 -13.34 -2.95 -16.25
CA ASN A 116 -14.32 -2.02 -16.77
C ASN A 116 -13.66 -0.79 -17.44
N GLY A 117 -12.63 -0.21 -16.83
CA GLY A 117 -11.86 0.90 -17.39
C GLY A 117 -11.11 0.52 -18.67
N SER A 118 -10.52 -0.68 -18.72
CA SER A 118 -9.88 -1.18 -19.96
C SER A 118 -10.88 -1.49 -21.07
N ALA A 119 -12.10 -1.91 -20.70
CA ALA A 119 -13.18 -2.20 -21.65
C ALA A 119 -13.79 -0.90 -22.21
N LEU A 120 -13.95 0.13 -21.38
CA LEU A 120 -14.36 1.48 -21.79
C LEU A 120 -13.30 2.13 -22.69
N SER A 121 -12.01 2.06 -22.32
CA SER A 121 -10.93 2.59 -23.15
C SER A 121 -10.86 1.88 -24.52
N ARG A 122 -11.07 0.56 -24.59
CA ARG A 122 -11.11 -0.18 -25.86
C ARG A 122 -12.32 0.18 -26.74
N ARG A 123 -13.47 0.50 -26.14
CA ARG A 123 -14.68 0.93 -26.85
C ARG A 123 -14.56 2.35 -27.42
N VAL A 124 -13.90 3.26 -26.70
CA VAL A 124 -13.63 4.62 -27.20
C VAL A 124 -12.62 4.58 -28.36
N SER A 125 -11.59 3.73 -28.29
CA SER A 125 -10.66 3.52 -29.41
C SER A 125 -11.26 2.84 -30.64
N THR A 126 -12.43 2.19 -30.52
CA THR A 126 -13.17 1.61 -31.67
C THR A 126 -14.26 2.52 -32.22
N LEU A 127 -14.55 3.65 -31.55
CA LEU A 127 -15.52 4.67 -32.01
C LEU A 127 -14.87 6.01 -32.39
N GLY A 128 -13.54 6.13 -32.35
CA GLY A 128 -12.81 7.36 -32.65
C GLY A 128 -11.74 7.18 -33.72
N ILE A 129 -12.15 7.44 -34.97
CA ILE A 129 -11.37 7.71 -36.20
C ILE A 129 -10.66 6.51 -36.83
#